data_AF-A0A382D9Z6-F1
#
_entry.id   AF-A0A382D9Z6-F1
#
_cell.length_a   1.000
_cell.length_b   1.000
_cell.length_c   1.000
_cell.angle_alpha   90.00
_cell.angle_beta   90.00
_cell.angle_gamma   90.00
#
_symmetry.space_group_name_H-M   'P 1'
#
loop_
_entity.id
_entity.type
_entity.pdbx_description
1 polymer ?
#
loop_
_entity_poly.entity_id
_entity_poly.type
_entity_poly.pdbx_seq_one_letter_code
_entity_poly.pdbx_strand_id
1 'polypeptide(L)'
;MIISDIWPNLKLISTWTSGNCSTLLPALKVQLSSKSFIGEVGYMSSEFRGTVNLDIRNETQVPTLNENFFEFVERDEWGSESPDFLMLHEIEPGKHYYIFVTTQNGLYRYFINDIIQVTGKYQNTPTIKFIQKGDGVINLTGEKLYEDQVNKAVLKVIKNYNLGIKFFVMVAYSEELKYRLYIQQPFKAAYAHEIEEEISRLNIEYMEKRKSGRLMPLEVVCVEKRTAEEFKKYNLDKGQREGQFKLIRLLSDKDCDFDFNKFCILESC
;
A
#
# COMPACT_ATOMS: atom_id res chain seq x y z
N MET A 1 6.76 0.07 31.56
CA MET A 1 8.15 -0.02 31.10
C MET A 1 8.14 0.25 29.61
N ILE A 2 8.76 1.34 29.18
CA ILE A 2 8.86 1.76 27.78
C ILE A 2 10.29 1.54 27.26
N ILE A 3 10.51 1.64 25.94
CA ILE A 3 11.82 1.39 25.33
C ILE A 3 12.92 2.22 25.99
N SER A 4 12.65 3.50 26.31
CA SER A 4 13.64 4.36 26.97
C SER A 4 14.02 3.94 28.40
N ASP A 5 13.18 3.17 29.09
CA ASP A 5 13.50 2.64 30.42
C ASP A 5 14.55 1.52 30.33
N ILE A 6 14.49 0.74 29.24
CA ILE A 6 15.36 -0.43 29.00
C ILE A 6 16.67 0.01 28.36
N TRP A 7 16.61 0.93 27.38
CA TRP A 7 17.77 1.45 26.65
C TRP A 7 17.92 2.96 26.81
N PRO A 8 18.36 3.44 27.99
CA PRO A 8 18.41 4.88 28.30
C PRO A 8 19.40 5.66 27.43
N ASN A 9 20.37 4.99 26.83
CA ASN A 9 21.40 5.59 25.98
C ASN A 9 21.13 5.43 24.47
N LEU A 10 19.97 4.88 24.07
CA LEU A 10 19.61 4.72 22.67
C LEU A 10 19.64 6.08 21.94
N LYS A 11 20.32 6.13 20.79
CA LYS A 11 20.50 7.36 19.98
C LYS A 11 19.82 7.30 18.63
N LEU A 12 19.75 6.12 18.01
CA LEU A 12 19.24 5.94 16.67
C LEU A 12 18.39 4.67 16.64
N ILE A 13 17.20 4.80 16.06
CA ILE A 13 16.43 3.67 15.55
C ILE A 13 16.43 3.80 14.04
N SER A 14 17.04 2.82 13.38
CA SER A 14 17.01 2.74 11.92
C SER A 14 15.87 1.81 11.52
N THR A 15 14.84 2.40 10.90
CA THR A 15 13.63 1.67 10.45
C THR A 15 13.01 2.39 9.27
N TRP A 16 12.15 1.72 8.51
CA TRP A 16 11.32 2.37 7.51
C TRP A 16 10.36 3.38 8.16
N THR A 17 10.33 4.59 7.62
CA THR A 17 9.48 5.69 8.06
C THR A 17 8.51 6.17 6.98
N SER A 18 8.72 5.74 5.74
CA SER A 18 7.89 6.00 4.57
C SER A 18 6.73 5.00 4.40
N GLY A 19 5.81 5.34 3.49
CA GLY A 19 4.62 4.54 3.20
C GLY A 19 3.76 4.27 4.43
N ASN A 20 3.30 3.04 4.57
CA ASN A 20 2.40 2.66 5.66
C ASN A 20 3.09 2.57 7.01
N CYS A 21 4.42 2.46 7.07
CA CYS A 21 5.15 2.54 8.34
C CYS A 21 5.02 3.92 9.01
N SER A 22 4.72 4.98 8.24
CA SER A 22 4.53 6.33 8.78
C SER A 22 3.43 6.42 9.84
N THR A 23 2.40 5.57 9.79
CA THR A 23 1.26 5.57 10.73
C THR A 23 1.67 5.12 12.13
N LEU A 24 2.72 4.32 12.26
CA LEU A 24 3.19 3.78 13.54
C LEU A 24 4.23 4.68 14.23
N LEU A 25 4.77 5.68 13.51
CA LEU A 25 5.81 6.57 14.04
C LEU A 25 5.37 7.37 15.28
N PRO A 26 4.15 7.92 15.37
CA PRO A 26 3.71 8.63 16.58
C PRO A 26 3.73 7.72 17.82
N ALA A 27 3.20 6.50 17.70
CA ALA A 27 3.19 5.53 18.78
C ALA A 27 4.60 5.11 19.20
N LEU A 28 5.51 4.90 18.23
CA LEU A 28 6.91 4.61 18.51
C LEU A 28 7.59 5.78 19.24
N LYS A 29 7.39 7.02 18.79
CA LYS A 29 8.00 8.22 19.39
C LYS A 29 7.70 8.36 20.90
N VAL A 30 6.50 7.97 21.34
CA VAL A 30 6.11 7.99 22.76
C VAL A 30 6.94 7.02 23.61
N GLN A 31 7.46 5.95 23.02
CA GLN A 31 8.28 4.97 23.73
C GLN A 31 9.76 5.38 23.85
N LEU A 32 10.17 6.44 23.16
CA LEU A 32 11.57 6.84 23.02
C LEU A 32 11.91 8.06 23.85
N SER A 33 13.19 8.19 24.20
CA SER A 33 13.69 9.42 24.79
C SER A 33 13.77 10.53 23.75
N SER A 34 13.65 11.79 24.17
CA SER A 34 13.85 12.96 23.30
C SER A 34 15.24 13.06 22.67
N LYS A 35 16.21 12.27 23.16
CA LYS A 35 17.57 12.16 22.61
C LYS A 35 17.69 11.11 21.51
N SER A 36 16.67 10.27 21.32
CA SER A 36 16.63 9.23 20.29
C SER A 36 16.13 9.82 18.98
N PHE A 37 16.78 9.47 17.89
CA PHE A 37 16.39 9.85 16.54
C PHE A 37 15.87 8.62 15.79
N ILE A 38 14.79 8.78 15.01
CA ILE A 38 14.30 7.75 14.09
C ILE A 38 14.82 8.11 12.71
N GLY A 39 15.65 7.26 12.15
CA GLY A 39 16.23 7.43 10.81
C GLY A 39 15.65 6.44 9.82
N GLU A 40 15.23 6.94 8.65
CA GLU A 40 14.86 6.12 7.50
C GLU A 40 16.06 5.25 7.07
N VAL A 41 15.79 4.01 6.67
CA VAL A 41 16.79 3.04 6.17
C VAL A 41 17.09 3.29 4.69
N GLY A 42 16.14 3.93 4.00
CA GLY A 42 16.18 4.22 2.57
C GLY A 42 15.27 3.27 1.79
N TYR A 43 15.14 3.53 0.50
CA TYR A 43 14.33 2.71 -0.40
C TYR A 43 15.05 1.40 -0.73
N MET A 44 14.45 0.28 -0.33
CA MET A 44 14.99 -1.07 -0.51
C MET A 44 13.88 -2.06 -0.83
N SER A 45 14.21 -3.07 -1.63
CA SER A 45 13.32 -4.19 -1.96
C SER A 45 14.11 -5.51 -2.01
N SER A 46 13.42 -6.61 -2.31
CA SER A 46 14.08 -7.90 -2.55
C SER A 46 14.82 -7.91 -3.88
N GLU A 47 14.40 -7.07 -4.82
CA GLU A 47 14.95 -6.95 -6.17
C GLU A 47 16.24 -6.11 -6.20
N PHE A 48 16.34 -5.04 -5.40
CA PHE A 48 17.51 -4.17 -5.35
C PHE A 48 17.53 -3.25 -4.12
N ARG A 49 18.68 -2.62 -3.85
CA ARG A 49 18.79 -1.45 -2.98
C ARG A 49 18.61 -0.20 -3.81
N GLY A 50 17.52 0.56 -3.60
CA GLY A 50 17.18 1.72 -4.41
C GLY A 50 17.92 2.99 -4.04
N THR A 51 18.10 3.27 -2.74
CA THR A 51 18.82 4.46 -2.26
C THR A 51 19.83 4.17 -1.16
N VAL A 52 20.76 5.11 -1.00
CA VAL A 52 21.62 5.26 0.18
C VAL A 52 21.33 6.60 0.85
N ASN A 53 21.26 6.60 2.18
CA ASN A 53 21.06 7.83 2.94
C ASN A 53 22.41 8.47 3.23
N LEU A 54 22.69 9.59 2.57
CA LEU A 54 23.90 10.39 2.80
C LEU A 54 23.76 11.27 4.04
N ASP A 55 22.54 11.75 4.31
CA ASP A 55 22.20 12.50 5.51
C ASP A 55 20.85 12.01 6.04
N ILE A 56 20.89 11.25 7.14
CA ILE A 56 19.70 10.66 7.75
C ILE A 56 18.85 11.74 8.43
N ARG A 57 19.43 12.86 8.88
CA ARG A 57 18.69 13.93 9.57
C ARG A 57 17.89 14.76 8.58
N ASN A 58 18.48 15.02 7.42
CA ASN A 58 17.84 15.76 6.32
C ASN A 58 17.17 14.84 5.29
N GLU A 59 17.09 13.54 5.57
CA GLU A 59 16.54 12.50 4.68
C GLU A 59 17.07 12.58 3.23
N THR A 60 18.35 12.90 3.06
CA THR A 60 19.00 12.99 1.75
C THR A 60 19.31 11.59 1.25
N GLN A 61 18.38 11.02 0.48
CA GLN A 61 18.51 9.69 -0.11
C GLN A 61 18.89 9.79 -1.59
N VAL A 62 20.06 9.27 -1.93
CA VAL A 62 20.59 9.29 -3.30
C VAL A 62 20.40 7.91 -3.92
N PRO A 63 19.92 7.81 -5.18
CA PRO A 63 19.79 6.52 -5.86
C PRO A 63 21.13 5.81 -6.03
N THR A 64 21.12 4.47 -6.07
CA THR A 64 22.31 3.62 -6.21
C THR A 64 22.81 3.53 -7.66
N LEU A 65 23.31 4.64 -8.18
CA LEU A 65 23.65 4.84 -9.61
C LEU A 65 24.68 3.85 -10.19
N ASN A 66 25.57 3.31 -9.35
CA ASN A 66 26.61 2.39 -9.79
C ASN A 66 26.13 0.94 -9.88
N GLU A 67 24.97 0.63 -9.29
CA GLU A 67 24.43 -0.72 -9.19
C GLU A 67 23.19 -0.91 -10.06
N ASN A 68 22.38 0.14 -10.21
CA ASN A 68 21.09 0.08 -10.86
C ASN A 68 20.93 1.23 -11.87
N PHE A 69 20.35 0.91 -13.01
CA PHE A 69 19.86 1.91 -13.96
C PHE A 69 18.35 2.11 -13.74
N PHE A 70 17.94 3.37 -13.63
CA PHE A 70 16.56 3.73 -13.31
C PHE A 70 15.92 4.49 -14.47
N GLU A 71 14.71 4.07 -14.82
CA GLU A 71 13.81 4.82 -15.69
C GLU A 71 12.53 5.15 -14.91
N PHE A 72 11.87 6.22 -15.30
CA PHE A 72 10.74 6.79 -14.56
C PHE A 72 9.60 7.12 -15.51
N VAL A 73 8.37 6.96 -15.04
CA VAL A 73 7.18 7.50 -15.72
C VAL A 73 6.43 8.35 -14.71
N GLU A 74 6.05 9.58 -15.08
CA GLU A 74 5.26 10.44 -14.19
C GLU A 74 3.94 9.74 -13.84
N ARG A 75 3.59 9.74 -12.54
CA ARG A 75 2.47 8.94 -12.02
C ARG A 75 1.17 9.19 -12.80
N ASP A 76 0.90 10.45 -13.13
CA ASP A 76 -0.35 10.87 -13.76
C ASP A 76 -0.40 10.55 -15.27
N GLU A 77 0.74 10.25 -15.89
CA GLU A 77 0.85 9.81 -17.28
C GLU A 77 0.86 8.29 -17.44
N TRP A 78 0.99 7.56 -16.33
CA TRP A 78 0.98 6.11 -16.31
C TRP A 78 -0.39 5.57 -16.72
N GLY A 79 -0.42 4.72 -17.75
CA GLY A 79 -1.65 4.21 -18.36
C GLY A 79 -2.10 4.96 -19.62
N SER A 80 -1.36 5.98 -20.05
CA SER A 80 -1.50 6.53 -21.41
C SER A 80 -1.06 5.52 -22.48
N GLU A 81 -1.46 5.73 -23.74
CA GLU A 81 -1.13 4.81 -24.85
C GLU A 81 0.38 4.72 -25.11
N SER A 82 1.14 5.77 -24.78
CA SER A 82 2.59 5.84 -24.93
C SER A 82 3.18 6.69 -23.81
N PRO A 83 3.40 6.12 -22.61
CA PRO A 83 3.98 6.86 -21.49
C PRO A 83 5.41 7.29 -21.81
N ASP A 84 5.79 8.49 -21.37
CA ASP A 84 7.15 8.98 -21.52
C ASP A 84 8.06 8.38 -20.45
N PHE A 85 9.22 7.87 -20.89
CA PHE A 85 10.20 7.25 -20.00
C PHE A 85 11.38 8.19 -19.80
N LEU A 86 11.46 8.70 -18.59
CA LEU A 86 12.45 9.67 -18.17
C LEU A 86 13.65 8.97 -17.53
N MET A 87 14.84 9.50 -17.76
CA MET A 87 16.04 9.15 -17.03
C MET A 87 16.12 9.91 -15.70
N LEU A 88 17.01 9.45 -14.82
CA LEU A 88 17.16 10.05 -13.50
C LEU A 88 17.44 11.56 -13.51
N HIS A 89 18.11 12.11 -14.52
CA HIS A 89 18.41 13.54 -14.55
C HIS A 89 17.23 14.40 -15.01
N GLU A 90 16.17 13.78 -15.54
CA GLU A 90 15.00 14.44 -16.14
C GLU A 90 13.85 14.59 -15.13
N ILE A 91 13.87 13.83 -14.02
CA ILE A 91 12.81 13.91 -13.01
C ILE A 91 12.91 15.18 -12.15
N GLU A 92 11.75 15.75 -11.84
CA GLU A 92 11.63 17.05 -11.17
C GLU A 92 11.25 16.95 -9.69
N PRO A 93 11.79 17.81 -8.80
CA PRO A 93 11.41 17.88 -7.39
C PRO A 93 9.90 18.06 -7.17
N GLY A 94 9.36 17.36 -6.17
CA GLY A 94 7.95 17.42 -5.77
C GLY A 94 7.03 16.49 -6.54
N LYS A 95 7.42 16.04 -7.75
CA LYS A 95 6.64 15.11 -8.57
C LYS A 95 6.78 13.65 -8.14
N HIS A 96 5.80 12.85 -8.55
CA HIS A 96 5.71 11.42 -8.26
C HIS A 96 5.91 10.60 -9.53
N TYR A 97 6.68 9.51 -9.42
CA TYR A 97 7.01 8.67 -10.56
C TYR A 97 6.88 7.20 -10.22
N TYR A 98 6.39 6.42 -11.18
CA TYR A 98 6.64 5.00 -11.22
C TYR A 98 8.08 4.72 -11.60
N ILE A 99 8.68 3.71 -10.96
CA ILE A 99 10.08 3.34 -11.19
C ILE A 99 10.20 2.01 -11.93
N PHE A 100 11.11 2.01 -12.91
CA PHE A 100 11.57 0.84 -13.63
C PHE A 100 13.05 0.68 -13.39
N VAL A 101 13.49 -0.56 -13.16
CA VAL A 101 14.87 -0.83 -12.78
C VAL A 101 15.51 -1.84 -13.72
N THR A 102 16.75 -1.56 -14.13
CA THR A 102 17.66 -2.56 -14.66
C THR A 102 18.77 -2.80 -13.64
N THR A 103 18.94 -4.06 -13.22
CA THR A 103 19.89 -4.45 -12.16
C THR A 103 21.00 -5.33 -12.72
N GLN A 104 22.16 -5.36 -12.04
CA GLN A 104 23.27 -6.24 -12.39
C GLN A 104 22.91 -7.74 -12.33
N ASN A 105 21.85 -8.09 -11.60
CA ASN A 105 21.41 -9.47 -11.39
C ASN A 105 20.37 -9.96 -12.42
N GLY A 106 20.19 -9.21 -13.52
CA GLY A 106 19.44 -9.69 -14.69
C GLY A 106 17.96 -9.28 -14.74
N LEU A 107 17.52 -8.33 -13.91
CA LEU A 107 16.25 -7.65 -14.15
C LEU A 107 16.49 -6.55 -15.18
N TYR A 108 15.71 -6.53 -16.26
CA TYR A 108 15.81 -5.52 -17.33
C TYR A 108 14.50 -4.77 -17.44
N ARG A 109 14.56 -3.44 -17.24
CA ARG A 109 13.41 -2.53 -17.29
C ARG A 109 12.21 -3.07 -16.49
N TYR A 110 12.51 -3.65 -15.34
CA TYR A 110 11.54 -4.33 -14.50
C TYR A 110 10.64 -3.32 -13.80
N PHE A 111 9.33 -3.47 -14.00
CA PHE A 111 8.32 -2.64 -13.35
C PHE A 111 8.03 -3.16 -11.94
N ILE A 112 8.60 -2.51 -10.92
CA ILE A 112 8.43 -2.91 -9.52
C ILE A 112 7.10 -2.41 -8.91
N ASN A 113 6.34 -1.63 -9.66
CA ASN A 113 5.08 -1.01 -9.24
C ASN A 113 5.25 -0.17 -7.95
N ASP A 114 6.37 0.54 -7.81
CA ASP A 114 6.59 1.50 -6.73
C ASP A 114 6.45 2.92 -7.25
N ILE A 115 5.87 3.77 -6.41
CA ILE A 115 5.79 5.21 -6.59
C ILE A 115 6.81 5.87 -5.67
N ILE A 116 7.70 6.67 -6.27
CA ILE A 116 8.66 7.51 -5.56
C ILE A 116 8.29 8.98 -5.70
N GLN A 117 8.79 9.81 -4.79
CA GLN A 117 8.78 11.27 -4.92
C GLN A 117 10.22 11.77 -5.04
N VAL A 118 10.45 12.75 -5.91
CA VAL A 118 11.73 13.47 -5.94
C VAL A 118 11.74 14.51 -4.83
N THR A 119 12.66 14.36 -3.86
CA THR A 119 12.72 15.22 -2.68
C THR A 119 13.62 16.44 -2.84
N GLY A 120 14.44 16.48 -3.89
CA GLY A 120 15.41 17.52 -4.12
C GLY A 120 16.57 17.05 -4.97
N LYS A 121 17.77 17.60 -4.72
CA LYS A 121 19.01 17.20 -5.39
C LYS A 121 20.15 17.18 -4.39
N TYR A 122 21.03 16.20 -4.53
CA TYR A 122 22.35 16.18 -3.92
C TYR A 122 23.38 16.42 -5.03
N GLN A 123 24.02 17.60 -5.01
CA GLN A 123 24.80 18.09 -6.15
C GLN A 123 23.94 18.06 -7.42
N ASN A 124 24.38 17.33 -8.45
CA ASN A 124 23.66 17.19 -9.72
C ASN A 124 22.72 15.97 -9.78
N THR A 125 22.59 15.20 -8.69
CA THR A 125 21.79 13.96 -8.66
C THR A 125 20.46 14.19 -7.94
N PRO A 126 19.31 13.94 -8.57
CA PRO A 126 18.02 13.96 -7.87
C PRO A 126 17.98 12.99 -6.69
N THR A 127 17.45 13.46 -5.58
CA THR A 127 17.18 12.61 -4.40
C THR A 127 15.76 12.10 -4.48
N ILE A 128 15.55 10.83 -4.13
CA ILE A 128 14.24 10.18 -4.23
C ILE A 128 13.85 9.54 -2.91
N LYS A 129 12.54 9.46 -2.65
CA LYS A 129 11.97 8.80 -1.48
C LYS A 129 10.83 7.89 -1.91
N PHE A 130 10.80 6.68 -1.38
CA PHE A 130 9.66 5.78 -1.56
C PHE A 130 8.41 6.37 -0.90
N ILE A 131 7.29 6.34 -1.62
CA ILE A 131 6.00 6.79 -1.10
C ILE A 131 5.10 5.60 -0.83
N GLN A 132 4.80 4.81 -1.87
CA GLN A 132 3.90 3.67 -1.76
C GLN A 132 4.07 2.72 -2.95
N LYS A 133 3.42 1.56 -2.87
CA LYS A 133 3.16 0.75 -4.06
C LYS A 133 2.08 1.42 -4.92
N GLY A 134 2.13 1.19 -6.22
CA GLY A 134 1.10 1.60 -7.15
C GLY A 134 -0.16 0.76 -7.07
N ASP A 135 -1.00 0.89 -8.09
CA ASP A 135 -2.35 0.34 -8.09
C ASP A 135 -2.38 -1.19 -7.97
N GLY A 136 -3.48 -1.70 -7.39
CA GLY A 136 -3.76 -3.13 -7.31
C GLY A 136 -3.01 -3.89 -6.21
N VAL A 137 -2.27 -3.20 -5.34
CA VAL A 137 -1.60 -3.80 -4.18
C VAL A 137 -1.64 -2.86 -2.98
N ILE A 138 -1.91 -3.42 -1.80
CA ILE A 138 -1.88 -2.69 -0.53
C ILE A 138 -0.90 -3.38 0.41
N ASN A 139 -0.21 -2.59 1.23
CA ASN A 139 0.83 -3.10 2.11
C ASN A 139 0.81 -2.44 3.49
N LEU A 140 0.03 -2.93 4.43
CA LEU A 140 -0.08 -2.34 5.77
C LEU A 140 1.15 -2.62 6.63
N THR A 141 1.65 -3.86 6.60
CA THR A 141 2.63 -4.38 7.57
C THR A 141 3.75 -5.22 6.93
N GLY A 142 3.85 -5.18 5.60
CA GLY A 142 4.84 -5.92 4.80
C GLY A 142 4.24 -6.99 3.89
N GLU A 143 2.92 -7.22 3.93
CA GLU A 143 2.26 -8.34 3.26
C GLU A 143 2.08 -8.22 1.75
N LYS A 144 2.06 -6.99 1.21
CA LYS A 144 1.84 -6.74 -0.22
C LYS A 144 0.64 -7.54 -0.75
N LEU A 145 -0.55 -7.27 -0.22
CA LEU A 145 -1.79 -7.93 -0.62
C LEU A 145 -2.25 -7.39 -1.98
N TYR A 146 -2.41 -8.28 -2.96
CA TYR A 146 -2.81 -7.91 -4.32
C TYR A 146 -4.31 -8.04 -4.52
N GLU A 147 -4.91 -7.16 -5.32
CA GLU A 147 -6.35 -7.20 -5.64
C GLU A 147 -6.78 -8.56 -6.21
N ASP A 148 -5.96 -9.19 -7.05
CA ASP A 148 -6.24 -10.53 -7.60
C ASP A 148 -6.35 -11.61 -6.51
N GLN A 149 -5.54 -11.54 -5.45
CA GLN A 149 -5.61 -12.47 -4.32
C GLN A 149 -6.94 -12.30 -3.57
N VAL A 150 -7.36 -11.06 -3.37
CA VAL A 150 -8.66 -10.71 -2.76
C VAL A 150 -9.81 -11.23 -3.63
N ASN A 151 -9.74 -10.97 -4.94
CA ASN A 151 -10.74 -11.44 -5.90
C ASN A 151 -10.88 -12.97 -5.88
N LYS A 152 -9.75 -13.69 -5.95
CA LYS A 152 -9.74 -15.16 -5.89
C LYS A 152 -10.36 -15.67 -4.58
N ALA A 153 -9.98 -15.07 -3.44
CA ALA A 153 -10.49 -15.49 -2.14
C ALA A 153 -12.00 -15.27 -2.00
N VAL A 154 -12.48 -14.07 -2.32
CA VAL A 154 -13.90 -13.72 -2.20
C VAL A 154 -14.76 -14.49 -3.21
N LEU A 155 -14.32 -14.60 -4.47
CA LEU A 155 -15.06 -15.33 -5.51
C LEU A 155 -15.13 -16.84 -5.22
N LYS A 156 -14.10 -17.43 -4.60
CA LYS A 156 -14.13 -18.82 -4.16
C LYS A 156 -15.27 -19.06 -3.16
N VAL A 157 -15.39 -18.20 -2.15
CA VAL A 157 -16.46 -18.31 -1.14
C VAL A 157 -17.83 -18.04 -1.76
N ILE A 158 -17.97 -17.01 -2.59
CA ILE A 158 -19.22 -16.73 -3.35
C ILE A 158 -19.66 -17.95 -4.15
N LYS A 159 -18.71 -18.62 -4.83
CA LYS A 159 -18.98 -19.83 -5.61
C LYS A 159 -19.36 -21.03 -4.73
N ASN A 160 -18.66 -21.25 -3.61
CA ASN A 160 -18.94 -22.35 -2.68
C ASN A 160 -20.36 -22.30 -2.12
N TYR A 161 -20.86 -21.10 -1.86
CA TYR A 161 -22.20 -20.87 -1.32
C TYR A 161 -23.25 -20.51 -2.39
N ASN A 162 -22.90 -20.57 -3.68
CA ASN A 162 -23.76 -20.23 -4.81
C ASN A 162 -24.46 -18.86 -4.66
N LEU A 163 -23.70 -17.85 -4.23
CA LEU A 163 -24.21 -16.51 -3.97
C LEU A 163 -24.18 -15.67 -5.26
N GLY A 164 -25.29 -15.00 -5.58
CA GLY A 164 -25.39 -14.09 -6.73
C GLY A 164 -24.74 -12.72 -6.50
N ILE A 165 -23.55 -12.68 -5.90
CA ILE A 165 -22.89 -11.45 -5.45
C ILE A 165 -21.95 -10.89 -6.53
N LYS A 166 -22.11 -9.61 -6.86
CA LYS A 166 -21.31 -8.90 -7.88
C LYS A 166 -20.44 -7.78 -7.28
N PHE A 167 -20.93 -7.12 -6.24
CA PHE A 167 -20.25 -6.02 -5.58
C PHE A 167 -19.55 -6.47 -4.30
N PHE A 168 -18.26 -6.16 -4.24
CA PHE A 168 -17.49 -6.13 -3.01
C PHE A 168 -16.28 -5.23 -3.22
N VAL A 169 -15.85 -4.59 -2.14
CA VAL A 169 -14.65 -3.75 -2.07
C VAL A 169 -14.01 -4.00 -0.71
N MET A 170 -12.69 -4.24 -0.70
CA MET A 170 -11.92 -4.33 0.52
C MET A 170 -11.12 -3.04 0.72
N VAL A 171 -11.25 -2.46 1.90
CA VAL A 171 -10.55 -1.24 2.29
C VAL A 171 -9.54 -1.57 3.39
N ALA A 172 -8.32 -1.10 3.22
CA ALA A 172 -7.27 -1.18 4.22
C ALA A 172 -7.30 0.07 5.12
N TYR A 173 -7.53 -0.14 6.42
CA TYR A 173 -7.54 0.92 7.42
C TYR A 173 -6.17 0.98 8.09
N SER A 174 -5.41 2.00 7.72
CA SER A 174 -3.96 2.06 7.98
C SER A 174 -3.60 2.35 9.43
N GLU A 175 -4.45 3.07 10.15
CA GLU A 175 -4.29 3.30 11.60
C GLU A 175 -4.67 2.07 12.43
N GLU A 176 -5.67 1.32 11.96
CA GLU A 176 -6.20 0.15 12.64
C GLU A 176 -5.43 -1.14 12.30
N LEU A 177 -4.50 -1.07 11.34
CA LEU A 177 -3.77 -2.21 10.76
C LEU A 177 -4.71 -3.38 10.39
N LYS A 178 -5.86 -3.06 9.79
CA LYS A 178 -6.90 -4.05 9.46
C LYS A 178 -7.43 -3.87 8.05
N TYR A 179 -7.94 -4.96 7.51
CA TYR A 179 -8.74 -4.95 6.29
C TYR A 179 -10.21 -5.11 6.65
N ARG A 180 -11.08 -4.33 5.98
CA ARG A 180 -12.52 -4.48 6.06
C ARG A 180 -13.08 -4.74 4.66
N LEU A 181 -13.75 -5.87 4.49
CA LEU A 181 -14.42 -6.25 3.26
C LEU A 181 -15.89 -5.79 3.33
N TYR A 182 -16.24 -4.82 2.50
CA TYR A 182 -17.61 -4.43 2.25
C TYR A 182 -18.16 -5.28 1.12
N ILE A 183 -19.19 -6.09 1.39
CA ILE A 183 -19.73 -7.05 0.42
C ILE A 183 -21.25 -6.99 0.41
N GLN A 184 -21.84 -6.93 -0.78
CA GLN A 184 -23.31 -6.83 -0.88
C GLN A 184 -23.98 -8.10 -0.35
N GLN A 185 -25.15 -7.93 0.25
CA GLN A 185 -26.02 -9.07 0.59
C GLN A 185 -26.40 -9.91 -0.66
N PRO A 186 -26.64 -11.23 -0.52
CA PRO A 186 -26.79 -12.00 0.72
C PRO A 186 -25.49 -12.71 1.17
N PHE A 187 -24.50 -11.96 1.65
CA PHE A 187 -23.31 -12.51 2.30
C PHE A 187 -23.52 -12.61 3.82
N LYS A 188 -22.71 -13.40 4.52
CA LYS A 188 -22.72 -13.50 5.98
C LYS A 188 -21.33 -13.21 6.52
N ALA A 189 -21.24 -12.42 7.59
CA ALA A 189 -19.96 -12.12 8.25
C ALA A 189 -19.24 -13.40 8.75
N ALA A 190 -19.99 -14.46 9.05
CA ALA A 190 -19.45 -15.78 9.42
C ALA A 190 -18.49 -16.40 8.38
N TYR A 191 -18.57 -15.99 7.11
CA TYR A 191 -17.67 -16.49 6.06
C TYR A 191 -16.31 -15.75 6.03
N ALA A 192 -16.09 -14.76 6.92
CA ALA A 192 -14.84 -14.01 7.00
C ALA A 192 -13.62 -14.93 7.16
N HIS A 193 -13.74 -15.98 7.97
CA HIS A 193 -12.66 -16.93 8.20
C HIS A 193 -12.24 -17.66 6.93
N GLU A 194 -13.18 -18.13 6.10
CA GLU A 194 -12.85 -18.82 4.84
C GLU A 194 -12.16 -17.90 3.83
N ILE A 195 -12.55 -16.61 3.81
CA ILE A 195 -11.86 -15.61 2.99
C ILE A 195 -10.43 -15.40 3.52
N GLU A 196 -10.28 -15.20 4.83
CA GLU A 196 -8.98 -14.95 5.47
C GLU A 196 -8.03 -16.15 5.32
N GLU A 197 -8.54 -17.38 5.40
CA GLU A 197 -7.80 -18.61 5.13
C GLU A 197 -7.32 -18.68 3.69
N GLU A 198 -8.19 -18.37 2.72
CA GLU A 198 -7.81 -18.41 1.31
C GLU A 198 -6.81 -17.30 0.95
N ILE A 199 -6.96 -16.09 1.51
CA ILE A 199 -5.96 -15.02 1.38
C ILE A 199 -4.62 -15.49 1.97
N SER A 200 -4.63 -16.07 3.17
CA SER A 200 -3.42 -16.59 3.83
C SER A 200 -2.75 -17.72 3.04
N ARG A 201 -3.53 -18.54 2.31
CA ARG A 201 -3.01 -19.57 1.41
C ARG A 201 -2.35 -18.97 0.16
N LEU A 202 -2.91 -17.88 -0.36
CA LEU A 202 -2.43 -17.19 -1.56
C LEU A 202 -1.27 -16.23 -1.28
N ASN A 203 -1.14 -15.75 -0.03
CA ASN A 203 -0.15 -14.77 0.40
C ASN A 203 0.49 -15.21 1.73
N ILE A 204 1.70 -15.77 1.64
CA ILE A 204 2.46 -16.24 2.80
C ILE A 204 2.79 -15.12 3.78
N GLU A 205 3.09 -13.91 3.29
CA GLU A 205 3.39 -12.77 4.15
C GLU A 205 2.15 -12.33 4.93
N TYR A 206 0.97 -12.29 4.29
CA TYR A 206 -0.31 -12.02 4.95
C TYR A 206 -0.54 -13.01 6.11
N MET A 207 -0.37 -14.31 5.83
CA MET A 207 -0.47 -15.35 6.86
C MET A 207 0.49 -15.09 8.02
N GLU A 208 1.76 -14.76 7.74
CA GLU A 208 2.75 -14.46 8.77
C GLU A 208 2.37 -13.24 9.60
N LYS A 209 1.92 -12.14 8.98
CA LYS A 209 1.55 -10.91 9.71
C LYS A 209 0.31 -11.13 10.58
N ARG A 210 -0.65 -11.96 10.12
CA ARG A 210 -1.80 -12.40 10.93
C ARG A 210 -1.36 -13.26 12.11
N LYS A 211 -0.49 -14.27 11.89
CA LYS A 211 0.05 -15.13 12.96
C LYS A 211 0.84 -14.37 14.00
N SER A 212 1.62 -13.36 13.60
CA SER A 212 2.40 -12.54 14.52
C SER A 212 1.59 -11.46 15.23
N GLY A 213 0.30 -11.29 14.91
CA GLY A 213 -0.54 -10.21 15.43
C GLY A 213 -0.16 -8.81 14.94
N ARG A 214 0.64 -8.72 13.86
CA ARG A 214 1.02 -7.42 13.26
C ARG A 214 -0.09 -6.87 12.39
N LEU A 215 -0.89 -7.77 11.79
CA LEU A 215 -2.08 -7.46 11.02
C LEU A 215 -3.31 -7.95 11.79
N MET A 216 -4.33 -7.12 11.93
CA MET A 216 -5.57 -7.45 12.64
C MET A 216 -6.50 -8.35 11.80
N PRO A 217 -7.47 -9.06 12.42
CA PRO A 217 -8.41 -9.91 11.70
C PRO A 217 -9.21 -9.16 10.63
N LEU A 218 -9.44 -9.85 9.51
CA LEU A 218 -10.34 -9.40 8.46
C LEU A 218 -11.74 -9.18 9.05
N GLU A 219 -12.24 -7.97 8.88
CA GLU A 219 -13.62 -7.62 9.21
C GLU A 219 -14.48 -7.73 7.95
N VAL A 220 -15.62 -8.41 8.02
CA VAL A 220 -16.57 -8.48 6.90
C VAL A 220 -17.81 -7.71 7.28
N VAL A 221 -18.19 -6.76 6.43
CA VAL A 221 -19.35 -5.90 6.63
C VAL A 221 -20.30 -6.07 5.45
N CYS A 222 -21.51 -6.51 5.75
CA CYS A 222 -22.55 -6.69 4.75
C CYS A 222 -23.22 -5.35 4.45
N VAL A 223 -23.29 -5.01 3.15
CA VAL A 223 -23.89 -3.76 2.68
C VAL A 223 -25.14 -4.02 1.84
N GLU A 224 -26.00 -3.01 1.77
CA GLU A 224 -27.20 -3.02 0.93
C GLU A 224 -26.88 -3.21 -0.57
N LYS A 225 -27.86 -3.67 -1.35
CA LYS A 225 -27.67 -3.89 -2.80
C LYS A 225 -27.41 -2.59 -3.56
N ARG A 226 -28.01 -1.48 -3.12
CA ARG A 226 -27.85 -0.15 -3.75
C ARG A 226 -26.45 0.44 -3.58
N THR A 227 -25.64 -0.07 -2.66
CA THR A 227 -24.27 0.42 -2.44
C THR A 227 -23.41 0.35 -3.70
N ALA A 228 -23.63 -0.65 -4.56
CA ALA A 228 -22.88 -0.78 -5.81
C ALA A 228 -23.12 0.41 -6.76
N GLU A 229 -24.37 0.86 -6.88
CA GLU A 229 -24.77 1.97 -7.74
C GLU A 229 -24.29 3.31 -7.16
N GLU A 230 -24.43 3.49 -5.85
CA GLU A 230 -23.94 4.69 -5.15
C GLU A 230 -22.41 4.79 -5.20
N PHE A 231 -21.69 3.67 -5.04
CA PHE A 231 -20.25 3.63 -5.17
C PHE A 231 -19.80 3.92 -6.60
N LYS A 232 -20.50 3.39 -7.61
CA LYS A 232 -20.24 3.75 -9.01
C LYS A 232 -20.40 5.25 -9.22
N LYS A 233 -21.53 5.82 -8.79
CA LYS A 233 -21.81 7.27 -8.90
C LYS A 233 -20.73 8.12 -8.24
N TYR A 234 -20.35 7.77 -7.01
CA TYR A 234 -19.26 8.43 -6.29
C TYR A 234 -17.95 8.47 -7.09
N ASN A 235 -17.56 7.36 -7.74
CA ASN A 235 -16.34 7.32 -8.56
C ASN A 235 -16.46 8.15 -9.85
N LEU A 236 -17.64 8.18 -10.47
CA LEU A 236 -17.89 9.04 -11.64
C LEU A 236 -17.82 10.52 -11.26
N ASP A 237 -18.37 10.91 -10.12
CA ASP A 237 -18.32 12.27 -9.60
C ASP A 237 -16.89 12.71 -9.27
N LYS A 238 -16.00 11.77 -8.89
CA LYS A 238 -14.55 12.00 -8.73
C LYS A 238 -13.76 12.03 -10.04
N GLY A 239 -14.43 11.97 -11.19
CA GLY A 239 -13.83 12.18 -12.51
C GLY A 239 -13.53 10.92 -13.31
N GLN A 240 -13.94 9.72 -12.84
CA GLN A 240 -13.90 8.55 -13.73
C GLN A 240 -14.93 8.71 -14.86
N ARG A 241 -14.50 8.50 -16.10
CA ARG A 241 -15.39 8.51 -17.25
C ARG A 241 -16.23 7.24 -17.26
N GLU A 242 -17.54 7.36 -17.52
CA GLU A 242 -18.48 6.23 -17.45
C GLU A 242 -18.10 5.05 -18.36
N GLY A 243 -17.65 5.32 -19.58
CA GLY A 243 -17.20 4.29 -20.53
C GLY A 243 -15.91 3.56 -20.14
N GLN A 244 -15.18 4.06 -19.12
CA GLN A 244 -13.93 3.48 -18.61
C GLN A 244 -14.04 3.07 -17.14
N PHE A 245 -15.25 3.07 -16.56
CA PHE A 245 -15.44 2.70 -15.16
C PHE A 245 -14.96 1.27 -14.90
N LYS A 246 -13.90 1.15 -14.10
CA LYS A 246 -13.37 -0.12 -13.61
C LYS A 246 -13.47 -0.11 -12.09
N LEU A 247 -14.22 -1.06 -11.54
CA LEU A 247 -14.33 -1.23 -10.10
C LEU A 247 -13.00 -1.76 -9.55
N ILE A 248 -12.27 -0.89 -8.86
CA ILE A 248 -11.11 -1.27 -8.04
C ILE A 248 -11.65 -1.93 -6.77
N ARG A 249 -11.17 -3.13 -6.46
CA ARG A 249 -11.72 -3.96 -5.37
C ARG A 249 -10.85 -3.98 -4.12
N LEU A 250 -9.64 -3.42 -4.18
CA LEU A 250 -8.74 -3.27 -3.06
C LEU A 250 -8.28 -1.81 -2.98
N LEU A 251 -8.64 -1.13 -1.90
CA LEU A 251 -8.43 0.30 -1.72
C LEU A 251 -7.72 0.60 -0.39
N SER A 252 -7.07 1.76 -0.35
CA SER A 252 -6.60 2.41 0.88
C SER A 252 -7.68 3.33 1.43
N ASP A 253 -7.80 3.42 2.76
CA ASP A 253 -8.63 4.42 3.45
C ASP A 253 -8.27 5.86 3.06
N LYS A 254 -7.01 6.12 2.68
CA LYS A 254 -6.54 7.43 2.20
C LYS A 254 -7.04 7.80 0.80
N ASP A 255 -7.36 6.80 -0.03
CA ASP A 255 -7.80 6.99 -1.41
C ASP A 255 -9.33 6.85 -1.56
N CYS A 256 -10.04 6.47 -0.50
CA CYS A 256 -11.48 6.21 -0.50
C CYS A 256 -12.18 6.88 0.70
N ASP A 257 -12.82 8.04 0.46
CA ASP A 257 -13.67 8.75 1.44
C ASP A 257 -15.16 8.36 1.34
N PHE A 258 -15.50 7.34 0.54
CA PHE A 258 -16.86 6.82 0.46
C PHE A 258 -17.29 6.21 1.79
N ASP A 259 -18.34 6.79 2.38
CA ASP A 259 -18.86 6.33 3.67
C ASP A 259 -19.76 5.10 3.49
N PHE A 260 -19.14 3.92 3.53
CA PHE A 260 -19.85 2.64 3.48
C PHE A 260 -20.81 2.44 4.66
N ASN A 261 -20.62 3.12 5.80
CA ASN A 261 -21.44 2.93 7.00
C ASN A 261 -22.91 3.30 6.79
N LYS A 262 -23.19 4.22 5.86
CA LYS A 262 -24.56 4.60 5.45
C LYS A 262 -25.36 3.46 4.84
N PHE A 263 -24.68 2.39 4.43
CA PHE A 263 -25.29 1.25 3.75
C PHE A 263 -25.05 -0.07 4.49
N CYS A 264 -24.46 -0.03 5.69
CA CYS A 264 -24.22 -1.21 6.49
C CYS A 264 -25.54 -1.77 7.02
N ILE A 265 -25.72 -3.08 6.88
CA ILE A 265 -26.85 -3.79 7.44
C ILE A 265 -26.47 -4.19 8.87
N LEU A 266 -27.04 -3.50 9.86
CA LEU A 266 -26.73 -3.67 11.29
C LEU A 266 -27.08 -5.08 11.84
N GLU A 267 -27.90 -5.85 11.12
CA GLU A 267 -28.43 -7.15 11.59
C GLU A 267 -27.64 -8.39 11.10
N SER A 268 -26.39 -8.24 10.64
CA SER A 268 -25.63 -9.38 10.04
C SER A 268 -24.23 -9.62 10.63
N CYS A 269 -23.89 -8.97 11.74
CA CYS A 269 -22.69 -9.28 12.55
C CYS A 269 -23.05 -10.20 13.71
#